data_AF-A0A7W0UTV3-F1
#
_entry.id   AF-A0A7W0UTV3-F1
#
_cell.length_a   1.000
_cell.length_b   1.000
_cell.length_c   1.000
_cell.angle_alpha   90.00
_cell.angle_beta   90.00
_cell.angle_gamma   90.00
#
_symmetry.space_group_name_H-M   'P 1'
#
loop_
_entity.id
_entity.type
_entity.pdbx_description
1 polymer ?
#
loop_
_entity_poly.entity_id
_entity_poly.type
_entity_poly.pdbx_seq_one_letter_code
_entity_poly.pdbx_strand_id
1 'polypeptide(L)'
;MLALLDADLADEGSVTVLRPQQGHVEETALRLVREHALRAMDAWHLSVASLTIPGLAEPGEEIGFASRDEAQAAVAVVLGFERI
;
A
#
# COMPACT_ATOMS: atom_id res chain seq x y z
N MET A 1 -15.96 -11.27 -14.33
CA MET A 1 -15.16 -10.31 -13.55
C MET A 1 -14.55 -10.95 -12.30
N LEU A 2 -15.34 -11.68 -11.49
CA LEU A 2 -14.79 -12.42 -10.33
C LEU A 2 -13.73 -13.47 -10.72
N ALA A 3 -13.97 -14.26 -11.78
CA ALA A 3 -12.99 -15.25 -12.24
C ALA A 3 -11.62 -14.69 -12.65
N LEU A 4 -11.53 -13.42 -13.08
CA LEU A 4 -10.25 -12.77 -13.37
C LEU A 4 -9.53 -12.41 -12.08
N LEU A 5 -10.25 -11.81 -11.13
CA LEU A 5 -9.71 -11.51 -9.80
C LEU A 5 -9.26 -12.78 -9.08
N ASP A 6 -10.04 -13.85 -9.15
CA ASP A 6 -9.68 -15.14 -8.55
C ASP A 6 -8.41 -15.72 -9.18
N ALA A 7 -8.23 -15.56 -10.49
CA ALA A 7 -7.02 -15.99 -11.18
C ALA A 7 -5.80 -15.13 -10.79
N ASP A 8 -5.97 -13.81 -10.66
CA ASP A 8 -4.88 -12.91 -10.26
C ASP A 8 -4.44 -13.13 -8.81
N LEU A 9 -5.36 -13.55 -7.92
CA LEU A 9 -5.10 -13.79 -6.50
C LEU A 9 -4.75 -15.25 -6.15
N ALA A 10 -4.75 -16.16 -7.15
CA ALA A 10 -4.33 -17.55 -6.95
C ALA A 10 -2.83 -17.63 -6.61
N ASP A 11 -2.35 -18.80 -6.14
CA ASP A 11 -0.95 -18.97 -5.73
C ASP A 11 0.07 -18.67 -6.86
N GLU A 12 -0.32 -18.90 -8.12
CA GLU A 12 0.49 -18.56 -9.31
C GLU A 12 0.00 -17.26 -10.01
N GLY A 13 -0.90 -16.52 -9.37
CA GLY A 13 -1.46 -15.28 -9.87
C GLY A 13 -0.46 -14.12 -9.81
N SER A 14 -0.79 -13.04 -10.52
CA SER A 14 0.07 -11.85 -10.61
C SER A 14 0.00 -10.93 -9.38
N VAL A 15 -0.95 -11.17 -8.45
CA VAL A 15 -1.24 -10.30 -7.32
C VAL A 15 -1.08 -11.06 -6.00
N THR A 16 -0.08 -10.66 -5.21
CA THR A 16 0.12 -11.17 -3.85
C THR A 16 -0.66 -10.35 -2.83
N VAL A 17 -1.50 -11.00 -2.00
CA VAL A 17 -2.21 -10.34 -0.90
C VAL A 17 -1.34 -10.27 0.35
N LEU A 18 -0.96 -9.06 0.74
CA LEU A 18 -0.12 -8.81 1.92
C LEU A 18 -0.99 -8.59 3.17
N ARG A 19 -0.58 -9.22 4.29
CA ARG A 19 -1.29 -9.16 5.57
C ARG A 19 -0.32 -8.88 6.73
N PRO A 20 0.20 -7.65 6.86
CA PRO A 20 1.02 -7.27 8.00
C PRO A 20 0.21 -7.34 9.30
N GLN A 21 0.90 -7.31 10.45
CA GLN A 21 0.25 -7.32 11.76
C GLN A 21 -0.65 -6.09 11.93
N GLN A 22 -1.93 -6.32 12.20
CA GLN A 22 -2.95 -5.27 12.25
C GLN A 22 -2.61 -4.13 13.21
N GLY A 23 -2.08 -4.42 14.40
CA GLY A 23 -1.71 -3.38 15.37
C GLY A 23 -0.68 -2.38 14.83
N HIS A 24 0.29 -2.84 14.03
CA HIS A 24 1.28 -1.95 13.39
C HIS A 24 0.65 -1.11 12.26
N VAL A 25 -0.30 -1.68 11.52
CA VAL A 25 -1.07 -0.95 10.50
C VAL A 25 -1.88 0.16 11.15
N GLU A 26 -2.58 -0.13 12.24
CA GLU A 26 -3.41 0.83 12.96
C GLU A 26 -2.58 1.98 13.54
N GLU A 27 -1.45 1.67 14.17
CA GLU A 27 -0.52 2.67 14.71
C GLU A 27 0.03 3.58 13.60
N THR A 28 0.49 2.96 12.50
CA THR A 28 1.04 3.70 11.35
C THR A 28 -0.02 4.55 10.67
N ALA A 29 -1.24 4.03 10.53
CA ALA A 29 -2.35 4.73 9.88
C ALA A 29 -2.78 5.94 10.71
N LEU A 30 -2.87 5.78 12.04
CA LEU A 30 -3.18 6.89 12.94
C LEU A 30 -2.13 8.01 12.84
N ARG A 31 -0.85 7.66 12.72
CA ARG A 31 0.22 8.63 12.48
C ARG A 31 0.03 9.36 11.16
N LEU A 32 -0.19 8.63 10.05
CA LEU A 32 -0.39 9.22 8.73
C LEU A 32 -1.61 10.15 8.66
N VAL A 33 -2.72 9.80 9.32
CA VAL A 33 -3.90 10.67 9.42
C VAL A 33 -3.54 11.99 10.10
N ARG A 34 -2.76 11.95 11.18
CA ARG A 34 -2.37 13.14 11.93
C ARG A 34 -1.39 14.03 11.16
N GLU A 35 -0.45 13.43 10.43
CA GLU A 35 0.61 14.13 9.73
C GLU A 35 0.14 14.71 8.38
N HIS A 36 -0.77 14.02 7.69
CA HIS A 36 -1.15 14.34 6.32
C HIS A 36 -2.64 14.63 6.10
N ALA A 37 -3.46 14.60 7.16
CA ALA A 37 -4.90 14.82 7.10
C ALA A 37 -5.63 13.90 6.10
N LEU A 38 -5.16 12.66 5.95
CA LEU A 38 -5.78 11.66 5.10
C LEU A 38 -7.06 11.09 5.72
N ARG A 39 -7.94 10.54 4.88
CA ARG A 39 -9.02 9.68 5.37
C ARG A 39 -8.42 8.42 5.96
N ALA A 40 -9.09 7.85 6.97
CA ALA A 40 -8.60 6.67 7.67
C ALA A 40 -8.31 5.51 6.71
N MET A 41 -9.16 5.26 5.71
CA MET A 41 -8.93 4.16 4.78
C MET A 41 -7.71 4.35 3.89
N ASP A 42 -7.45 5.57 3.43
CA ASP A 42 -6.28 5.87 2.61
C ASP A 42 -4.99 5.66 3.39
N ALA A 43 -5.00 6.07 4.67
CA ALA A 43 -3.90 5.85 5.59
C ALA A 43 -3.68 4.36 5.91
N TRP A 44 -4.73 3.54 5.99
CA TRP A 44 -4.59 2.09 6.15
C TRP A 44 -3.88 1.44 4.96
N HIS A 45 -4.27 1.79 3.73
CA HIS A 45 -3.62 1.26 2.53
C HIS A 45 -2.13 1.65 2.47
N LEU A 46 -1.81 2.93 2.75
CA LEU A 46 -0.42 3.40 2.79
C LEU A 46 0.38 2.72 3.89
N SER A 47 -0.24 2.48 5.06
CA SER A 47 0.39 1.79 6.17
C SER A 47 0.75 0.35 5.82
N VAL A 48 -0.15 -0.38 5.14
CA VAL A 48 0.16 -1.72 4.65
C VAL A 48 1.35 -1.66 3.70
N ALA A 49 1.31 -0.79 2.69
CA ALA A 49 2.39 -0.67 1.70
C ALA A 49 3.73 -0.33 2.35
N SER A 50 3.79 0.69 3.21
CA SER A 50 5.03 1.12 3.88
C SER A 50 5.60 0.08 4.85
N LEU A 51 4.76 -0.77 5.43
CA LEU A 51 5.22 -1.82 6.35
C LEU A 51 5.72 -3.07 5.63
N THR A 52 5.25 -3.33 4.40
CA THR A 52 5.55 -4.60 3.70
C THR A 52 6.51 -4.44 2.54
N ILE A 53 6.30 -3.44 1.68
CA ILE A 53 7.00 -3.35 0.39
C ILE A 53 8.52 -3.17 0.54
N PRO A 54 9.04 -2.32 1.46
CA PRO A 54 10.49 -2.17 1.61
C PRO A 54 11.23 -3.46 1.96
N GLY A 55 10.56 -4.43 2.59
CA GLY A 55 11.15 -5.74 2.92
C GLY A 55 11.01 -6.79 1.82
N LEU A 56 10.22 -6.49 0.78
CA LEU A 56 9.96 -7.38 -0.35
C LEU A 56 10.71 -6.95 -1.62
N ALA A 57 11.00 -5.65 -1.76
CA ALA A 57 11.67 -5.10 -2.92
C ALA A 57 13.15 -5.50 -2.99
N GLU A 58 13.64 -5.79 -4.19
CA GLU A 58 15.07 -5.99 -4.44
C GLU A 58 15.85 -4.66 -4.36
N PRO A 59 17.16 -4.69 -4.06
CA PRO A 59 17.96 -3.47 -4.05
C PRO A 59 17.94 -2.75 -5.40
N GLY A 60 17.37 -1.54 -5.42
CA GLY A 60 17.26 -0.71 -6.63
C GLY A 60 16.01 -0.99 -7.47
N GLU A 61 15.12 -1.87 -7.02
CA GLU A 61 13.80 -2.05 -7.63
C GLU A 61 12.92 -0.81 -7.39
N GLU A 62 12.29 -0.32 -8.45
CA GLU A 62 11.32 0.78 -8.37
C GLU A 62 10.04 0.26 -7.68
N ILE A 63 9.65 0.92 -6.59
CA ILE A 63 8.43 0.60 -5.86
C ILE A 63 7.37 1.66 -6.13
N GLY A 64 6.18 1.23 -6.56
CA GLY A 64 5.09 2.13 -6.87
C GLY A 64 3.83 1.91 -6.06
N PHE A 65 2.97 2.92 -6.06
CA PHE A 65 1.67 2.91 -5.41
C PHE A 65 0.60 3.42 -6.39
N ALA A 66 -0.29 2.50 -6.80
CA ALA A 66 -1.38 2.82 -7.72
C ALA A 66 -2.59 3.33 -6.94
N SER A 67 -3.03 4.56 -7.22
CA SER A 67 -4.27 5.12 -6.67
C SER A 67 -4.92 6.14 -7.58
N ARG A 68 -6.26 6.16 -7.57
CA ARG A 68 -7.07 7.21 -8.21
C ARG A 68 -7.37 8.38 -7.28
N ASP A 69 -7.03 8.27 -6.00
CA ASP A 69 -7.17 9.36 -5.04
C ASP A 69 -5.89 10.19 -5.02
N GLU A 70 -6.01 11.46 -5.43
CA GLU A 70 -4.89 12.40 -5.53
C GLU A 70 -4.20 12.66 -4.19
N ALA A 71 -4.96 12.75 -3.10
CA ALA A 71 -4.39 13.02 -1.78
C ALA A 71 -3.60 11.80 -1.28
N GLN A 72 -4.15 10.60 -1.48
CA GLN A 72 -3.44 9.36 -1.15
C GLN A 72 -2.16 9.20 -1.99
N ALA A 73 -2.26 9.41 -3.30
CA ALA A 73 -1.11 9.30 -4.21
C ALA A 73 0.00 10.30 -3.86
N ALA A 74 -0.36 11.54 -3.51
CA ALA A 74 0.61 12.55 -3.07
C ALA A 74 1.37 12.11 -1.80
N VAL A 75 0.68 11.52 -0.83
CA VAL A 75 1.34 11.00 0.39
C VAL A 75 2.17 9.76 0.08
N ALA A 76 1.76 8.89 -0.84
CA ALA A 76 2.58 7.76 -1.28
C ALA A 76 3.95 8.21 -1.80
N VAL A 77 3.99 9.29 -2.58
CA VAL A 77 5.24 9.90 -3.06
C VAL A 77 6.12 10.40 -1.91
N VAL A 78 5.53 11.04 -0.90
CA VAL A 78 6.27 11.45 0.32
C VAL A 78 6.87 10.26 1.06
N LEU A 79 6.20 9.10 1.01
CA LEU A 79 6.66 7.85 1.63
C LEU A 79 7.67 7.08 0.76
N GLY A 80 8.07 7.63 -0.40
CA GLY A 80 9.09 7.06 -1.27
C GLY A 80 8.59 6.13 -2.37
N PHE A 81 7.27 6.09 -2.63
CA PHE A 81 6.70 5.35 -3.74
C PHE A 81 6.61 6.19 -5.01
N GLU A 82 6.82 5.57 -6.16
CA GLU A 82 6.43 6.14 -7.44
C GLU A 82 4.91 6.08 -7.62
N ARG A 83 4.35 7.10 -8.26
CA ARG A 83 2.92 7.09 -8.58
C ARG A 83 2.70 6.34 -9.90
N ILE A 84 1.84 5.32 -9.85
CA ILE A 84 1.44 4.51 -11.02
C ILE A 84 -0.04 4.76 -11.37
#